data_AF-T0H2P5-F1
#
_entry.id   AF-T0H2P5-F1
#
_cell.length_a   1.000
_cell.length_b   1.000
_cell.length_c   1.000
_cell.angle_alpha   90.00
_cell.angle_beta   90.00
_cell.angle_gamma   90.00
#
_symmetry.space_group_name_H-M   'P 1'
#
loop_
_entity.id
_entity.type
_entity.pdbx_description
1 polymer ?
#
loop_
_entity_poly.entity_id
_entity_poly.type
_entity_poly.pdbx_seq_one_letter_code
_entity_poly.pdbx_strand_id
1 'polypeptide(L)'
;MLPAVSSSSRLTRGARVRLRTLVLSSALVAAGIQPVAAQTVDDDDASMTTQQLNLPQDVTVFGKSDPNVRKATAIVNGRIITGTDVDQRLALIITANGGKVSDEEKERLRVQVLRNLIDETLQIQEAAANDIKIAPEEIEQSYQRVAANFRKSPAEFDAYLRSQGSSAASIKRQIEGELAWSRLLRRNIQPFVNVSEDEVKSVIDRLNAAKGSDEYRIGEIYLSATPENQAQIVANARNIIQQIQQGGSFQAYARQFSEASTAAVGGDLGWIRPAQLPPELAQAAAEMQVGQIAGPIETVGGVSIIYVMDKRKVLTADPRDALLSLKQLSVMFPKGTTKEQAGAKAAEFAAAVKEIKGCGQANEIGARIGADVVDNDNVKVRDLPPQLQEILLNLQVGETTPPFGSITDGVRVLVVCGRDDPASANAPNADQIMAQLEEERVNKRARIYLRDLRRDAVIDYN
;
A
#
# COMPACT_ATOMS: atom_id res chain seq x y z
N MET A 1 10.59 25.08 60.19
CA MET A 1 10.96 24.28 61.38
C MET A 1 11.45 22.93 60.89
N LEU A 2 12.74 22.67 61.13
CA LEU A 2 13.46 21.38 61.12
C LEU A 2 12.88 20.42 62.20
N PRO A 3 13.27 19.12 62.35
CA PRO A 3 14.57 18.45 62.10
C PRO A 3 14.46 17.10 61.31
N ALA A 4 15.47 16.42 60.76
CA ALA A 4 16.91 16.15 61.01
C ALA A 4 17.20 14.77 61.65
N VAL A 5 17.87 13.87 60.89
CA VAL A 5 18.78 12.77 61.31
C VAL A 5 19.72 12.52 60.10
N SER A 6 21.01 12.92 60.06
CA SER A 6 22.24 12.30 60.63
C SER A 6 22.57 10.93 59.98
N SER A 7 23.75 10.55 59.47
CA SER A 7 25.18 10.90 59.68
C SER A 7 26.04 10.35 58.50
N SER A 8 27.02 11.08 57.95
CA SER A 8 28.50 10.99 58.19
C SER A 8 29.13 9.63 57.80
N SER A 9 30.12 9.54 56.90
CA SER A 9 31.55 9.87 57.09
C SER A 9 32.32 9.80 55.73
N ARG A 10 32.94 10.87 55.19
CA ARG A 10 34.35 11.32 55.32
C ARG A 10 35.44 10.23 55.33
N LEU A 11 36.42 10.37 54.43
CA LEU A 11 37.89 10.46 54.65
C LEU A 11 38.56 10.64 53.25
N THR A 12 39.08 11.83 52.89
CA THR A 12 40.49 12.33 53.03
C THR A 12 41.53 11.58 52.17
N ARG A 13 42.62 12.15 51.63
CA ARG A 13 43.20 13.49 51.40
C ARG A 13 44.63 13.23 50.87
N GLY A 14 45.18 14.11 50.03
CA GLY A 14 46.63 14.20 49.72
C GLY A 14 46.90 14.16 48.22
N ALA A 15 47.26 15.22 47.48
CA ALA A 15 48.21 16.32 47.66
C ALA A 15 49.71 15.91 47.64
N ARG A 16 50.39 16.11 46.51
CA ARG A 16 51.51 17.07 46.28
C ARG A 16 52.26 16.74 44.97
N VAL A 17 52.22 17.60 43.93
CA VAL A 17 53.07 18.76 43.56
C VAL A 17 54.49 18.42 43.04
N ARG A 18 54.82 19.02 41.87
CA ARG A 18 56.09 19.67 41.41
C ARG A 18 56.62 19.04 40.10
N LEU A 19 57.08 19.77 39.07
CA LEU A 19 57.74 21.08 39.05
C LEU A 19 57.84 21.66 37.60
N ARG A 20 57.63 23.00 37.45
CA ARG A 20 58.31 24.06 36.61
C ARG A 20 58.67 23.76 35.12
N THR A 21 58.72 24.69 34.15
CA THR A 21 59.07 26.13 34.13
C THR A 21 58.69 26.74 32.76
N LEU A 22 58.41 28.05 32.76
CA LEU A 22 58.27 28.95 31.59
C LEU A 22 59.63 29.21 30.90
N VAL A 23 59.68 29.26 29.56
CA VAL A 23 60.59 30.12 28.75
C VAL A 23 59.88 30.54 27.46
N LEU A 24 60.22 31.75 27.01
CA LEU A 24 59.58 32.68 26.09
C LEU A 24 60.21 32.64 24.68
N SER A 25 59.43 33.02 23.65
CA SER A 25 59.81 33.79 22.42
C SER A 25 60.09 33.13 21.05
N SER A 26 59.32 33.60 20.05
CA SER A 26 59.69 34.05 18.67
C SER A 26 59.88 33.05 17.50
N ALA A 27 59.01 33.12 16.48
CA ALA A 27 59.23 33.81 15.18
C ALA A 27 58.26 33.36 14.05
N LEU A 28 57.85 34.31 13.19
CA LEU A 28 56.98 34.19 12.02
C LEU A 28 57.56 33.31 10.89
N VAL A 29 56.69 32.62 10.11
CA VAL A 29 56.66 32.67 8.63
C VAL A 29 55.21 32.43 8.15
N ALA A 30 54.69 33.38 7.36
CA ALA A 30 53.48 33.21 6.56
C ALA A 30 53.86 32.62 5.18
N ALA A 31 53.06 31.68 4.68
CA ALA A 31 53.08 31.29 3.27
C ALA A 31 51.64 30.93 2.86
N GLY A 32 51.08 31.77 1.99
CA GLY A 32 49.80 31.52 1.33
C GLY A 32 49.96 30.58 0.14
N ILE A 33 48.89 29.87 -0.19
CA ILE A 33 48.72 29.18 -1.48
C ILE A 33 47.33 29.54 -1.99
N GLN A 34 47.32 30.23 -3.14
CA GLN A 34 46.15 30.50 -3.96
C GLN A 34 45.81 29.26 -4.82
N PRO A 35 44.54 29.05 -5.19
CA PRO A 35 44.20 28.23 -6.33
C PRO A 35 44.29 29.04 -7.63
N VAL A 36 44.94 28.42 -8.62
CA VAL A 36 45.16 28.86 -9.99
C VAL A 36 43.87 28.71 -10.81
N ALA A 37 43.59 29.70 -11.67
CA ALA A 37 42.51 29.71 -12.64
C ALA A 37 42.80 28.84 -13.87
N ALA A 38 41.77 28.15 -14.36
CA ALA A 38 41.68 27.69 -15.75
C ALA A 38 40.22 27.74 -16.24
N GLN A 39 39.90 28.89 -16.84
CA GLN A 39 39.08 29.12 -18.05
C GLN A 39 37.87 28.22 -18.31
N THR A 40 36.68 28.76 -18.03
CA THR A 40 35.44 28.42 -18.76
C THR A 40 35.20 29.47 -19.84
N VAL A 41 34.89 29.01 -21.04
CA VAL A 41 34.51 29.82 -22.20
C VAL A 41 33.08 30.34 -22.00
N ASP A 42 32.85 31.60 -22.36
CA ASP A 42 31.57 32.29 -22.37
C ASP A 42 30.59 31.67 -23.39
N ASP A 43 29.35 31.41 -22.95
CA ASP A 43 28.17 31.36 -23.81
C ASP A 43 27.16 32.38 -23.25
N ASP A 44 27.35 33.63 -23.68
CA ASP A 44 26.39 34.72 -23.59
C ASP A 44 25.37 34.54 -24.74
N ASP A 45 24.23 33.91 -24.48
CA ASP A 45 22.97 34.23 -25.18
C ASP A 45 21.73 33.58 -24.51
N ALA A 46 21.17 34.25 -23.50
CA ALA A 46 19.76 34.07 -23.07
C ALA A 46 19.27 35.15 -22.08
N SER A 47 20.08 36.14 -21.76
CA SER A 47 19.79 37.23 -20.82
C SER A 47 19.13 38.42 -21.53
N MET A 48 18.01 38.21 -22.21
CA MET A 48 17.22 39.28 -22.85
C MET A 48 15.69 39.09 -22.72
N THR A 49 15.18 38.61 -21.57
CA THR A 49 13.74 38.80 -21.24
C THR A 49 13.40 38.98 -19.76
N THR A 50 14.31 38.70 -18.82
CA THR A 50 13.98 38.69 -17.39
C THR A 50 14.28 40.00 -16.64
N GLN A 51 14.78 41.04 -17.31
CA GLN A 51 15.18 42.29 -16.65
C GLN A 51 14.08 43.34 -16.45
N GLN A 52 12.82 43.07 -16.81
CA GLN A 52 11.77 44.10 -16.69
C GLN A 52 10.90 44.01 -15.43
N LEU A 53 11.04 42.97 -14.61
CA LEU A 53 10.31 42.87 -13.35
C LEU A 53 11.24 42.31 -12.27
N ASN A 54 11.73 43.21 -11.42
CA ASN A 54 12.57 42.90 -10.27
C ASN A 54 11.72 42.16 -9.21
N LEU A 55 11.66 40.82 -9.28
CA LEU A 55 10.84 39.98 -8.40
C LEU A 55 11.71 39.15 -7.44
N PRO A 56 11.32 39.02 -6.16
CA PRO A 56 12.07 38.26 -5.15
C PRO A 56 12.02 36.75 -5.40
N GLN A 57 13.06 36.04 -4.94
CA GLN A 57 13.21 34.58 -5.12
C GLN A 57 12.23 33.73 -4.29
N ASP A 58 11.62 34.31 -3.26
CA ASP A 58 10.58 33.65 -2.45
C ASP A 58 9.25 34.40 -2.58
N VAL A 59 8.42 33.98 -3.53
CA VAL A 59 7.06 34.52 -3.70
C VAL A 59 6.13 33.84 -2.70
N THR A 60 5.80 34.52 -1.61
CA THR A 60 4.63 34.19 -0.79
C THR A 60 3.42 34.96 -1.31
N VAL A 61 2.43 34.23 -1.81
CA VAL A 61 1.21 34.80 -2.39
C VAL A 61 0.31 35.30 -1.26
N PHE A 62 0.27 36.62 -1.06
CA PHE A 62 -0.66 37.26 -0.13
C PHE A 62 -2.00 37.53 -0.83
N GLY A 63 -2.93 36.58 -0.73
CA GLY A 63 -4.31 36.76 -1.14
C GLY A 63 -5.15 35.55 -0.75
N LYS A 64 -6.28 35.77 -0.08
CA LYS A 64 -7.33 34.73 -0.03
C LYS A 64 -7.87 34.60 -1.45
N SER A 65 -7.60 33.48 -2.11
CA SER A 65 -8.28 33.11 -3.35
C SER A 65 -9.78 33.32 -3.16
N ASP A 66 -10.37 34.22 -3.92
CA ASP A 66 -11.82 34.43 -3.87
C ASP A 66 -12.50 33.11 -4.24
N PRO A 67 -13.25 32.47 -3.33
CA PRO A 67 -13.89 31.18 -3.59
C PRO A 67 -14.90 31.24 -4.75
N ASN A 68 -15.26 32.43 -5.24
CA ASN A 68 -16.13 32.62 -6.39
C ASN A 68 -15.38 32.79 -7.72
N VAL A 69 -14.05 32.97 -7.71
CA VAL A 69 -13.25 33.07 -8.94
C VAL A 69 -12.80 31.68 -9.37
N ARG A 70 -13.55 31.08 -10.30
CA ARG A 70 -13.22 29.79 -10.91
C ARG A 70 -12.17 29.99 -12.00
N LYS A 71 -10.91 29.76 -11.69
CA LYS A 71 -9.85 29.69 -12.70
C LYS A 71 -9.84 28.29 -13.33
N ALA A 72 -9.66 28.23 -14.65
CA ALA A 72 -9.38 27.00 -15.34
C ALA A 72 -8.04 26.47 -14.82
N THR A 73 -7.97 25.19 -14.45
CA THR A 73 -6.72 24.50 -14.11
C THR A 73 -6.10 23.86 -15.35
N ALA A 74 -6.94 23.35 -16.24
CA ALA A 74 -6.53 22.89 -17.56
C ALA A 74 -7.65 23.12 -18.59
N ILE A 75 -7.29 23.24 -19.87
CA ILE A 75 -8.22 23.27 -21.00
C ILE A 75 -7.82 22.14 -21.95
N VAL A 76 -8.74 21.22 -22.23
CA VAL A 76 -8.50 20.02 -23.05
C VAL A 76 -9.39 20.06 -24.28
N ASN A 77 -8.80 20.35 -25.46
CA ASN A 77 -9.54 20.55 -26.72
C ASN A 77 -10.74 21.53 -26.54
N GLY A 78 -10.52 22.62 -25.81
CA GLY A 78 -11.55 23.62 -25.50
C GLY A 78 -12.47 23.28 -24.32
N ARG A 79 -12.38 22.07 -23.73
CA ARG A 79 -13.11 21.74 -22.49
C ARG A 79 -12.33 22.20 -21.26
N ILE A 80 -12.96 23.03 -20.45
CA ILE A 80 -12.36 23.56 -19.22
C ILE A 80 -12.49 22.53 -18.09
N ILE A 81 -11.38 22.30 -17.40
CA ILE A 81 -11.29 21.61 -16.09
C ILE A 81 -10.94 22.68 -15.06
N THR A 82 -11.78 22.84 -14.04
CA THR A 82 -11.63 23.87 -13.00
C THR A 82 -10.97 23.31 -11.75
N GLY A 83 -10.43 24.20 -10.90
CA GLY A 83 -9.91 23.79 -9.59
C GLY A 83 -10.99 23.12 -8.73
N THR A 84 -12.25 23.55 -8.88
CA THR A 84 -13.39 22.93 -8.21
C THR A 84 -13.61 21.48 -8.63
N ASP A 85 -13.39 21.14 -9.92
CA ASP A 85 -13.52 19.75 -10.39
C ASP A 85 -12.46 18.86 -9.73
N VAL A 86 -11.23 19.37 -9.62
CA VAL A 86 -10.11 18.70 -8.96
C VAL A 86 -10.41 18.51 -7.46
N ASP A 87 -10.82 19.58 -6.77
CA ASP A 87 -11.09 19.54 -5.33
C ASP A 87 -12.26 18.61 -5.00
N GLN A 88 -13.34 18.61 -5.80
CA GLN A 88 -14.49 17.72 -5.58
C GLN A 88 -14.14 16.25 -5.73
N ARG A 89 -13.27 15.90 -6.68
CA ARG A 89 -12.81 14.52 -6.87
C ARG A 89 -11.80 14.12 -5.79
N LEU A 90 -10.90 15.02 -5.41
CA LEU A 90 -9.95 14.81 -4.32
C LEU A 90 -10.66 14.57 -2.99
N ALA A 91 -11.70 15.36 -2.69
CA ALA A 91 -12.48 15.26 -1.47
C ALA A 91 -13.08 13.85 -1.26
N LEU A 92 -13.58 13.23 -2.33
CA LEU A 92 -14.09 11.87 -2.28
C LEU A 92 -12.98 10.85 -1.99
N ILE A 93 -11.82 10.98 -2.65
CA ILE A 93 -10.67 10.09 -2.44
C ILE A 93 -10.18 10.16 -0.99
N ILE A 94 -10.06 11.38 -0.43
CA ILE A 94 -9.66 11.58 0.96
C ILE A 94 -10.67 10.94 1.92
N THR A 95 -11.96 11.14 1.68
CA THR A 95 -13.03 10.59 2.52
C THR A 95 -13.06 9.07 2.49
N ALA A 96 -12.90 8.47 1.31
CA ALA A 96 -12.85 7.01 1.15
C ALA A 96 -11.66 6.37 1.88
N ASN A 97 -10.56 7.11 2.07
CA ASN A 97 -9.37 6.67 2.79
C ASN A 97 -9.35 7.09 4.28
N GLY A 98 -10.51 7.41 4.87
CA GLY A 98 -10.62 7.72 6.31
C GLY A 98 -10.28 9.17 6.70
N GLY A 99 -10.21 10.07 5.72
CA GLY A 99 -10.22 11.52 5.95
C GLY A 99 -8.89 12.16 6.40
N LYS A 100 -7.84 11.38 6.64
CA LYS A 100 -6.54 11.86 7.15
C LYS A 100 -5.44 11.66 6.11
N VAL A 101 -5.02 12.75 5.48
CA VAL A 101 -3.95 12.78 4.48
C VAL A 101 -3.09 14.01 4.77
N SER A 102 -1.74 13.88 4.72
CA SER A 102 -0.84 15.03 4.90
C SER A 102 -0.98 16.02 3.73
N ASP A 103 -0.55 17.26 3.91
CA ASP A 103 -0.70 18.26 2.86
C ASP A 103 0.18 17.94 1.64
N GLU A 104 1.36 17.35 1.84
CA GLU A 104 2.21 16.90 0.73
C GLU A 104 1.54 15.78 -0.08
N GLU A 105 0.88 14.84 0.58
CA GLU A 105 0.17 13.76 -0.11
C GLU A 105 -1.10 14.26 -0.80
N LYS A 106 -1.78 15.27 -0.24
CA LYS A 106 -2.90 15.95 -0.93
C LYS A 106 -2.45 16.59 -2.23
N GLU A 107 -1.30 17.26 -2.25
CA GLU A 107 -0.77 17.87 -3.48
C GLU A 107 -0.42 16.82 -4.55
N ARG A 108 0.16 15.68 -4.16
CA ARG A 108 0.39 14.57 -5.09
C ARG A 108 -0.92 14.03 -5.66
N LEU A 109 -1.93 13.84 -4.81
CA LEU A 109 -3.25 13.38 -5.21
C LEU A 109 -3.95 14.40 -6.12
N ARG A 110 -3.78 15.71 -5.91
CA ARG A 110 -4.29 16.76 -6.81
C ARG A 110 -3.78 16.59 -8.23
N VAL A 111 -2.47 16.39 -8.39
CA VAL A 111 -1.86 16.17 -9.71
C VAL A 111 -2.39 14.90 -10.36
N GLN A 112 -2.57 13.82 -9.60
CA GLN A 112 -3.16 12.59 -10.10
C GLN A 112 -4.63 12.76 -10.52
N VAL A 113 -5.42 13.47 -9.72
CA VAL A 113 -6.82 13.79 -10.04
C VAL A 113 -6.92 14.62 -11.30
N LEU A 114 -6.10 15.66 -11.45
CA LEU A 114 -6.08 16.49 -12.65
C LEU A 114 -5.77 15.64 -13.90
N ARG A 115 -4.77 14.77 -13.84
CA ARG A 115 -4.45 13.84 -14.95
C ARG A 115 -5.63 12.95 -15.30
N ASN A 116 -6.30 12.39 -14.29
CA ASN A 116 -7.49 11.55 -14.51
C ASN A 116 -8.66 12.34 -15.12
N LEU A 117 -8.87 13.59 -14.73
CA LEU A 117 -9.91 14.46 -15.31
C LEU A 117 -9.61 14.82 -16.77
N ILE A 118 -8.33 14.99 -17.11
CA ILE A 118 -7.88 15.16 -18.50
C ILE A 118 -8.20 13.90 -19.29
N ASP A 119 -7.82 12.73 -18.79
CA ASP A 119 -8.10 11.44 -19.44
C ASP A 119 -9.58 11.20 -19.67
N GLU A 120 -10.39 11.40 -18.63
CA GLU A 120 -11.84 11.31 -18.66
C GLU A 120 -12.42 12.23 -19.75
N THR A 121 -11.88 13.45 -19.86
CA THR A 121 -12.30 14.41 -20.88
C THR A 121 -11.96 13.91 -22.29
N LEU A 122 -10.76 13.39 -22.51
CA LEU A 122 -10.34 12.82 -23.78
C LEU A 122 -11.16 11.59 -24.16
N GLN A 123 -11.48 10.73 -23.20
CA GLN A 123 -12.30 9.53 -23.41
C GLN A 123 -13.72 9.90 -23.85
N ILE A 124 -14.34 10.89 -23.20
CA ILE A 124 -15.68 11.39 -23.57
C ILE A 124 -15.65 12.01 -24.97
N GLN A 125 -14.63 12.84 -25.26
CA GLN A 125 -14.48 13.48 -26.56
C GLN A 125 -14.28 12.45 -27.68
N GLU A 126 -13.41 11.45 -27.47
CA GLU A 126 -13.12 10.43 -28.46
C GLU A 126 -14.33 9.53 -28.73
N ALA A 127 -15.07 9.15 -27.68
CA ALA A 127 -16.33 8.45 -27.83
C ALA A 127 -17.34 9.26 -28.64
N ALA A 128 -17.49 10.56 -28.33
CA ALA A 128 -18.38 11.45 -29.06
C ALA A 128 -17.98 11.64 -30.54
N ALA A 129 -16.67 11.76 -30.83
CA ALA A 129 -16.13 11.83 -32.18
C ALA A 129 -16.40 10.56 -33.00
N ASN A 130 -16.63 9.45 -32.30
CA ASN A 130 -16.97 8.14 -32.84
C ASN A 130 -18.49 7.88 -32.85
N ASP A 131 -19.34 8.89 -32.64
CA ASP A 131 -20.81 8.77 -32.54
C ASP A 131 -21.27 7.83 -31.40
N ILE A 132 -20.44 7.66 -30.37
CA ILE A 132 -20.77 6.92 -29.15
C ILE A 132 -21.21 7.94 -28.10
N LYS A 133 -22.52 8.04 -27.89
CA LYS A 133 -23.12 8.91 -26.87
C LYS A 133 -23.66 8.06 -25.71
N ILE A 134 -23.54 8.58 -24.50
CA ILE A 134 -24.10 7.96 -23.30
C ILE A 134 -25.42 8.65 -22.98
N ALA A 135 -26.49 7.88 -22.81
CA ALA A 135 -27.80 8.43 -22.51
C ALA A 135 -27.84 8.90 -21.04
N PRO A 136 -28.46 10.05 -20.72
CA PRO A 136 -28.55 10.54 -19.35
C PRO A 136 -29.17 9.52 -18.38
N GLU A 137 -30.12 8.72 -18.86
CA GLU A 137 -30.80 7.70 -18.06
C GLU A 137 -29.83 6.58 -17.61
N GLU A 138 -28.84 6.24 -18.43
CA GLU A 138 -27.83 5.23 -18.11
C GLU A 138 -26.84 5.75 -17.07
N ILE A 139 -26.50 7.03 -17.15
CA ILE A 139 -25.68 7.71 -16.14
C ILE A 139 -26.43 7.71 -14.81
N GLU A 140 -27.74 8.00 -14.83
CA GLU A 140 -28.56 8.00 -13.62
C GLU A 140 -28.69 6.60 -13.00
N GLN A 141 -28.91 5.56 -13.80
CA GLN A 141 -28.96 4.18 -13.32
C GLN A 141 -27.63 3.74 -12.70
N SER A 142 -26.50 4.09 -13.31
CA SER A 142 -25.18 3.85 -12.73
C SER A 142 -24.98 4.65 -11.43
N TYR A 143 -25.44 5.90 -11.39
CA TYR A 143 -25.36 6.73 -10.19
C TYR A 143 -26.17 6.14 -9.02
N GLN A 144 -27.35 5.58 -9.29
CA GLN A 144 -28.16 4.86 -8.30
C GLN A 144 -27.44 3.64 -7.73
N ARG A 145 -26.75 2.86 -8.57
CA ARG A 145 -25.92 1.72 -8.11
C ARG A 145 -24.77 2.19 -7.22
N VAL A 146 -24.10 3.28 -7.58
CA VAL A 146 -23.04 3.86 -6.74
C VAL A 146 -23.61 4.29 -5.39
N ALA A 147 -24.74 5.00 -5.35
CA ALA A 147 -25.39 5.40 -4.09
C ALA A 147 -25.75 4.19 -3.21
N ALA A 148 -26.25 3.11 -3.82
CA ALA A 148 -26.60 1.87 -3.11
C ALA A 148 -25.38 1.19 -2.47
N ASN A 149 -24.19 1.26 -3.08
CA ASN A 149 -22.95 0.74 -2.47
C ASN A 149 -22.58 1.49 -1.17
N PHE A 150 -22.99 2.76 -1.05
CA PHE A 150 -22.87 3.54 0.18
C PHE A 150 -24.05 3.36 1.13
N ARG A 151 -24.96 2.42 0.83
CA ARG A 151 -26.21 2.17 1.57
C ARG A 151 -27.08 3.44 1.70
N LYS A 152 -27.13 4.24 0.63
CA LYS A 152 -27.88 5.51 0.57
C LYS A 152 -28.78 5.55 -0.65
N SER A 153 -29.90 6.25 -0.54
CA SER A 153 -30.67 6.67 -1.71
C SER A 153 -29.92 7.75 -2.50
N PRO A 154 -30.27 8.01 -3.78
CA PRO A 154 -29.63 9.06 -4.57
C PRO A 154 -29.67 10.44 -3.90
N ALA A 155 -30.80 10.82 -3.29
CA ALA A 155 -30.94 12.11 -2.61
C ALA A 155 -30.07 12.21 -1.34
N GLU A 156 -29.96 11.14 -0.57
CA GLU A 156 -29.08 11.09 0.62
C GLU A 156 -27.61 11.09 0.21
N PHE A 157 -27.28 10.42 -0.89
CA PHE A 157 -25.91 10.39 -1.41
C PHE A 157 -25.50 11.76 -1.94
N ASP A 158 -26.40 12.46 -2.62
CA ASP A 158 -26.27 13.86 -3.02
C ASP A 158 -25.91 14.77 -1.83
N ALA A 159 -26.68 14.67 -0.73
CA ALA A 159 -26.43 15.43 0.49
C ALA A 159 -25.09 15.07 1.14
N TYR A 160 -24.78 13.77 1.17
CA TYR A 160 -23.51 13.26 1.64
C TYR A 160 -22.33 13.83 0.85
N LEU A 161 -22.35 13.76 -0.49
CA LEU A 161 -21.28 14.28 -1.33
C LEU A 161 -21.04 15.77 -1.08
N ARG A 162 -22.11 16.58 -0.97
CA ARG A 162 -21.99 18.01 -0.63
C ARG A 162 -21.36 18.22 0.74
N SER A 163 -21.74 17.43 1.75
CA SER A 163 -21.15 17.51 3.11
C SER A 163 -19.66 17.20 3.14
N GLN A 164 -19.19 16.38 2.18
CA GLN A 164 -17.78 16.01 2.06
C GLN A 164 -17.00 16.95 1.11
N GLY A 165 -17.62 17.98 0.53
CA GLY A 165 -16.96 18.88 -0.43
C GLY A 165 -16.89 18.34 -1.87
N SER A 166 -17.65 17.28 -2.18
CA SER A 166 -17.80 16.72 -3.52
C SER A 166 -19.16 17.08 -4.14
N SER A 167 -19.47 16.54 -5.33
CA SER A 167 -20.77 16.78 -5.99
C SER A 167 -21.25 15.56 -6.79
N ALA A 168 -22.58 15.43 -6.93
CA ALA A 168 -23.18 14.43 -7.81
C ALA A 168 -22.75 14.61 -9.27
N ALA A 169 -22.54 15.86 -9.71
CA ALA A 169 -22.06 16.16 -11.06
C ALA A 169 -20.66 15.57 -11.31
N SER A 170 -19.75 15.66 -10.34
CA SER A 170 -18.40 15.07 -10.44
C SER A 170 -18.45 13.55 -10.61
N ILE A 171 -19.35 12.86 -9.88
CA ILE A 171 -19.53 11.41 -9.99
C ILE A 171 -20.22 11.03 -11.30
N LYS A 172 -21.28 11.75 -11.69
CA LYS A 172 -22.00 11.49 -12.95
C LYS A 172 -21.08 11.67 -14.17
N ARG A 173 -20.18 12.65 -14.12
CA ARG A 173 -19.15 12.84 -15.16
C ARG A 173 -18.15 11.69 -15.22
N GLN A 174 -17.72 11.16 -14.08
CA GLN A 174 -16.89 9.95 -14.03
C GLN A 174 -17.57 8.77 -14.71
N ILE A 175 -18.84 8.54 -14.34
CA ILE A 175 -19.67 7.48 -14.92
C ILE A 175 -19.79 7.66 -16.43
N GLU A 176 -20.01 8.90 -16.90
CA GLU A 176 -20.05 9.21 -18.33
C GLU A 176 -18.75 8.81 -19.03
N GLY A 177 -17.58 9.20 -18.49
CA GLY A 177 -16.28 8.84 -19.04
C GLY A 177 -16.03 7.33 -19.07
N GLU A 178 -16.34 6.62 -17.98
CA GLU A 178 -16.20 5.16 -17.90
C GLU A 178 -17.09 4.43 -18.91
N LEU A 179 -18.35 4.85 -19.05
CA LEU A 179 -19.30 4.26 -20.01
C LEU A 179 -18.90 4.58 -21.46
N ALA A 180 -18.51 5.83 -21.73
CA ALA A 180 -18.03 6.29 -23.03
C ALA A 180 -16.83 5.47 -23.48
N TRP A 181 -15.82 5.36 -22.61
CA TRP A 181 -14.62 4.59 -22.88
C TRP A 181 -14.90 3.11 -23.06
N SER A 182 -15.67 2.49 -22.16
CA SER A 182 -16.02 1.06 -22.26
C SER A 182 -16.72 0.72 -23.58
N ARG A 183 -17.65 1.56 -24.03
CA ARG A 183 -18.34 1.37 -25.32
C ARG A 183 -17.39 1.54 -26.51
N LEU A 184 -16.53 2.55 -26.47
CA LEU A 184 -15.51 2.77 -27.49
C LEU A 184 -14.59 1.55 -27.61
N LEU A 185 -14.07 1.05 -26.49
CA LEU A 185 -13.22 -0.14 -26.48
C LEU A 185 -13.94 -1.37 -27.03
N ARG A 186 -15.18 -1.61 -26.61
CA ARG A 186 -15.98 -2.75 -27.08
C ARG A 186 -16.26 -2.69 -28.58
N ARG A 187 -16.46 -1.50 -29.13
CA ARG A 187 -16.79 -1.32 -30.56
C ARG A 187 -15.55 -1.26 -31.45
N ASN A 188 -14.52 -0.55 -31.02
CA ASN A 188 -13.38 -0.19 -31.87
C ASN A 188 -12.11 -0.98 -31.57
N ILE A 189 -11.98 -1.63 -30.39
CA ILE A 189 -10.76 -2.36 -30.01
C ILE A 189 -11.01 -3.86 -29.90
N GLN A 190 -12.01 -4.27 -29.11
CA GLN A 190 -12.28 -5.67 -28.78
C GLN A 190 -12.46 -6.58 -30.02
N PRO A 191 -13.17 -6.18 -31.10
CA PRO A 191 -13.35 -7.04 -32.27
C PRO A 191 -12.06 -7.31 -33.06
N PHE A 192 -11.00 -6.54 -32.82
CA PHE A 192 -9.71 -6.70 -33.48
C PHE A 192 -8.67 -7.39 -32.59
N VAL A 193 -9.07 -7.85 -31.41
CA VAL A 193 -8.24 -8.63 -30.49
C VAL A 193 -8.57 -10.10 -30.71
N ASN A 194 -7.61 -10.86 -31.22
CA ASN A 194 -7.73 -12.29 -31.41
C ASN A 194 -6.76 -13.00 -30.48
N VAL A 195 -7.18 -14.06 -29.81
CA VAL A 195 -6.33 -14.97 -29.04
C VAL A 195 -6.42 -16.35 -29.70
N SER A 196 -5.30 -16.98 -29.99
CA SER A 196 -5.31 -18.30 -30.63
C SER A 196 -5.50 -19.42 -29.60
N GLU A 197 -6.10 -20.53 -30.02
CA GLU A 197 -6.22 -21.73 -29.19
C GLU A 197 -4.85 -22.25 -28.75
N ASP A 198 -3.82 -22.15 -29.61
CA ASP A 198 -2.44 -22.54 -29.29
C ASP A 198 -1.84 -21.71 -28.15
N GLU A 199 -2.18 -20.42 -28.06
CA GLU A 199 -1.73 -19.55 -26.97
C GLU A 199 -2.40 -19.94 -25.66
N VAL A 200 -3.71 -20.18 -25.69
CA VAL A 200 -4.48 -20.69 -24.55
C VAL A 200 -3.91 -22.03 -24.08
N LYS A 201 -3.67 -22.95 -25.02
CA LYS A 201 -3.06 -24.25 -24.76
C LYS A 201 -1.67 -24.10 -24.13
N SER A 202 -0.83 -23.21 -24.65
CA SER A 202 0.50 -22.93 -24.09
C SER A 202 0.43 -22.43 -22.64
N VAL A 203 -0.55 -21.59 -22.31
CA VAL A 203 -0.78 -21.15 -20.92
C VAL A 203 -1.20 -22.33 -20.05
N ILE A 204 -2.18 -23.14 -20.49
CA ILE A 204 -2.63 -24.34 -19.78
C ILE A 204 -1.47 -25.31 -19.53
N ASP A 205 -0.69 -25.61 -20.57
CA ASP A 205 0.44 -26.54 -20.51
C ASP A 205 1.51 -26.02 -19.53
N ARG A 206 1.81 -24.71 -19.53
CA ARG A 206 2.72 -24.10 -18.55
C ARG A 206 2.19 -24.18 -17.12
N LEU A 207 0.89 -23.92 -16.91
CA LEU A 207 0.28 -24.01 -15.58
C LEU A 207 0.27 -25.46 -15.07
N ASN A 208 -0.06 -26.42 -15.92
CA ASN A 208 -0.03 -27.85 -15.59
C ASN A 208 1.39 -28.36 -15.31
N ALA A 209 2.38 -27.94 -16.12
CA ALA A 209 3.78 -28.28 -15.89
C ALA A 209 4.32 -27.67 -14.59
N ALA A 210 3.78 -26.53 -14.17
CA ALA A 210 4.12 -25.88 -12.90
C ALA A 210 3.31 -26.42 -11.71
N LYS A 211 2.33 -27.31 -11.90
CA LYS A 211 1.46 -27.78 -10.82
C LYS A 211 2.26 -28.36 -9.65
N GLY A 212 1.94 -27.91 -8.43
CA GLY A 212 2.61 -28.31 -7.19
C GLY A 212 3.97 -27.63 -6.92
N SER A 213 4.50 -26.86 -7.89
CA SER A 213 5.66 -26.01 -7.65
C SER A 213 5.31 -24.82 -6.75
N ASP A 214 6.31 -24.33 -6.01
CA ASP A 214 6.15 -23.19 -5.12
C ASP A 214 6.13 -21.87 -5.90
N GLU A 215 5.17 -21.01 -5.56
CA GLU A 215 5.10 -19.60 -5.93
C GLU A 215 5.18 -18.74 -4.68
N TYR A 216 5.90 -17.63 -4.77
CA TYR A 216 6.09 -16.67 -3.69
C TYR A 216 5.55 -15.32 -4.13
N ARG A 217 4.85 -14.61 -3.24
CA ARG A 217 4.56 -13.19 -3.43
C ARG A 217 5.63 -12.40 -2.73
N ILE A 218 6.49 -11.72 -3.49
CA ILE A 218 7.71 -11.11 -2.96
C ILE A 218 7.64 -9.59 -3.12
N GLY A 219 8.02 -8.88 -2.06
CA GLY A 219 8.39 -7.47 -2.13
C GLY A 219 9.90 -7.33 -2.31
N GLU A 220 10.34 -6.41 -3.17
CA GLU A 220 11.75 -6.09 -3.40
C GLU A 220 12.05 -4.60 -3.19
N ILE A 221 13.16 -4.33 -2.50
CA ILE A 221 13.86 -3.04 -2.51
C ILE A 221 15.20 -3.29 -3.18
N TYR A 222 15.38 -2.76 -4.39
CA TYR A 222 16.64 -2.83 -5.13
C TYR A 222 17.38 -1.51 -5.00
N LEU A 223 18.66 -1.57 -4.64
CA LEU A 223 19.56 -0.42 -4.57
C LEU A 223 20.70 -0.64 -5.56
N SER A 224 20.90 0.28 -6.50
CA SER A 224 22.01 0.14 -7.44
C SER A 224 23.33 0.35 -6.72
N ALA A 225 24.36 -0.39 -7.14
CA ALA A 225 25.70 -0.28 -6.59
C ALA A 225 26.76 -0.44 -7.68
N THR A 226 27.75 0.43 -7.65
CA THR A 226 29.02 0.26 -8.36
C THR A 226 30.06 -0.35 -7.41
N PRO A 227 31.14 -0.95 -7.92
CA PRO A 227 32.20 -1.50 -7.07
C PRO A 227 32.76 -0.48 -6.06
N GLU A 228 32.79 0.81 -6.42
CA GLU A 228 33.32 1.89 -5.59
C GLU A 228 32.40 2.27 -4.43
N ASN A 229 31.08 2.13 -4.60
CA ASN A 229 30.10 2.55 -3.59
C ASN A 229 29.38 1.37 -2.90
N GLN A 230 29.67 0.12 -3.29
CA GLN A 230 28.99 -1.09 -2.81
C GLN A 230 28.94 -1.18 -1.28
N ALA A 231 30.04 -0.92 -0.58
CA ALA A 231 30.08 -0.96 0.89
C ALA A 231 29.10 0.03 1.54
N GLN A 232 28.95 1.22 0.94
CA GLN A 232 28.02 2.25 1.42
C GLN A 232 26.56 1.84 1.15
N ILE A 233 26.28 1.26 -0.02
CA ILE A 233 24.94 0.77 -0.37
C ILE A 233 24.53 -0.40 0.53
N VAL A 234 25.44 -1.34 0.79
CA VAL A 234 25.20 -2.45 1.74
C VAL A 234 24.93 -1.92 3.15
N ALA A 235 25.65 -0.88 3.60
CA ALA A 235 25.38 -0.24 4.88
C ALA A 235 23.98 0.41 4.91
N ASN A 236 23.59 1.11 3.84
CA ASN A 236 22.25 1.68 3.71
C ASN A 236 21.15 0.60 3.73
N ALA A 237 21.35 -0.50 3.00
CA ALA A 237 20.42 -1.62 2.98
C ALA A 237 20.22 -2.23 4.38
N ARG A 238 21.29 -2.38 5.17
CA ARG A 238 21.18 -2.84 6.57
C ARG A 238 20.37 -1.88 7.44
N ASN A 239 20.54 -0.57 7.26
CA ASN A 239 19.73 0.43 7.96
C ASN A 239 18.25 0.30 7.61
N ILE A 240 17.91 0.14 6.32
CA ILE A 240 16.54 -0.08 5.87
C ILE A 240 15.94 -1.32 6.52
N ILE A 241 16.66 -2.45 6.52
CA ILE A 241 16.22 -3.70 7.17
C ILE A 241 15.95 -3.48 8.65
N GLN A 242 16.85 -2.79 9.36
CA GLN A 242 16.70 -2.51 10.78
C GLN A 242 15.44 -1.68 11.07
N GLN A 243 15.15 -0.65 10.26
CA GLN A 243 13.95 0.17 10.42
C GLN A 243 12.67 -0.63 10.15
N ILE A 244 12.68 -1.51 9.14
CA ILE A 244 11.54 -2.38 8.84
C ILE A 244 11.31 -3.37 9.99
N GLN A 245 12.38 -3.98 10.53
CA GLN A 245 12.29 -4.87 11.69
C GLN A 245 11.79 -4.16 12.96
N GLN A 246 11.98 -2.85 13.08
CA GLN A 246 11.42 -2.02 14.16
C GLN A 246 9.96 -1.61 13.94
N GLY A 247 9.30 -2.11 12.89
CA GLY A 247 7.90 -1.84 12.57
C GLY A 247 7.68 -0.86 11.42
N GLY A 248 8.74 -0.47 10.71
CA GLY A 248 8.64 0.32 9.48
C GLY A 248 7.93 -0.43 8.35
N SER A 249 7.16 0.28 7.53
CA SER A 249 6.45 -0.33 6.39
C SER A 249 7.41 -0.64 5.23
N PHE A 250 7.58 -1.93 4.89
CA PHE A 250 8.39 -2.35 3.74
C PHE A 250 7.99 -1.61 2.45
N GLN A 251 6.69 -1.49 2.18
CA GLN A 251 6.16 -0.83 0.98
C GLN A 251 6.50 0.67 0.94
N ALA A 252 6.54 1.34 2.10
CA ALA A 252 6.93 2.75 2.17
C ALA A 252 8.42 2.92 1.88
N TYR A 253 9.27 2.07 2.46
CA TYR A 253 10.70 2.05 2.16
C TYR A 253 10.97 1.70 0.69
N ALA A 254 10.21 0.76 0.11
CA ALA A 254 10.31 0.43 -1.30
C ALA A 254 9.96 1.62 -2.20
N ARG A 255 8.89 2.36 -1.92
CA ARG A 255 8.54 3.59 -2.67
C ARG A 255 9.59 4.68 -2.57
N GLN A 256 10.25 4.78 -1.42
CA GLN A 256 11.20 5.86 -1.15
C GLN A 256 12.61 5.58 -1.65
N PHE A 257 13.08 4.35 -1.52
CA PHE A 257 14.49 4.01 -1.72
C PHE A 257 14.74 3.01 -2.85
N SER A 258 13.74 2.22 -3.25
CA SER A 258 13.95 1.23 -4.32
C SER A 258 14.12 1.93 -5.67
N GLU A 259 15.12 1.49 -6.42
CA GLU A 259 15.37 1.91 -7.79
C GLU A 259 14.74 0.94 -8.83
N ALA A 260 14.04 -0.10 -8.35
CA ALA A 260 13.29 -1.00 -9.22
C ALA A 260 12.02 -0.35 -9.79
N SER A 261 11.58 -0.81 -10.97
CA SER A 261 10.32 -0.35 -11.58
C SER A 261 9.07 -0.58 -10.71
N THR A 262 9.12 -1.54 -9.79
CA THR A 262 8.05 -1.84 -8.84
C THR A 262 8.02 -0.93 -7.61
N ALA A 263 8.98 0.00 -7.46
CA ALA A 263 9.01 0.96 -6.36
C ALA A 263 7.67 1.72 -6.21
N ALA A 264 7.09 2.15 -7.33
CA ALA A 264 5.80 2.86 -7.35
C ALA A 264 4.64 2.06 -6.73
N VAL A 265 4.68 0.72 -6.83
CA VAL A 265 3.68 -0.19 -6.24
C VAL A 265 4.15 -0.78 -4.91
N GLY A 266 5.13 -0.16 -4.25
CA GLY A 266 5.63 -0.62 -2.96
C GLY A 266 6.54 -1.85 -3.04
N GLY A 267 7.19 -2.06 -4.18
CA GLY A 267 8.13 -3.17 -4.40
C GLY A 267 7.48 -4.52 -4.66
N ASP A 268 6.15 -4.62 -4.75
CA ASP A 268 5.45 -5.89 -4.99
C ASP A 268 5.76 -6.44 -6.39
N LEU A 269 6.45 -7.57 -6.45
CA LEU A 269 6.77 -8.30 -7.68
C LEU A 269 5.59 -9.18 -8.14
N GLY A 270 4.53 -9.27 -7.36
CA GLY A 270 3.44 -10.22 -7.57
C GLY A 270 3.85 -11.66 -7.24
N TRP A 271 3.04 -12.61 -7.70
CA TRP A 271 3.34 -14.04 -7.57
C TRP A 271 4.40 -14.45 -8.59
N ILE A 272 5.54 -14.92 -8.08
CA ILE A 272 6.69 -15.31 -8.88
C ILE A 272 7.20 -16.69 -8.46
N ARG A 273 7.65 -17.48 -9.43
CA ARG A 273 8.31 -18.76 -9.18
C ARG A 273 9.81 -18.53 -8.92
N PRO A 274 10.47 -19.36 -8.10
CA PRO A 274 11.92 -19.25 -7.85
C PRO A 274 12.76 -19.21 -9.14
N ALA A 275 12.38 -19.97 -10.16
CA ALA A 275 13.08 -20.00 -11.46
C ALA A 275 13.02 -18.69 -12.26
N GLN A 276 12.18 -17.73 -11.86
CA GLN A 276 12.06 -16.41 -12.49
C GLN A 276 12.87 -15.33 -11.74
N LEU A 277 13.45 -15.67 -10.58
CA LEU A 277 14.30 -14.78 -9.79
C LEU A 277 15.77 -15.01 -10.12
N PRO A 278 16.64 -14.01 -9.91
CA PRO A 278 18.09 -14.24 -9.81
C PRO A 278 18.40 -15.37 -8.81
N PRO A 279 19.40 -16.22 -9.08
CA PRO A 279 19.69 -17.40 -8.24
C PRO A 279 19.84 -17.09 -6.75
N GLU A 280 20.47 -15.96 -6.42
CA GLU A 280 20.73 -15.51 -5.05
C GLU A 280 19.42 -15.16 -4.33
N LEU A 281 18.48 -14.52 -5.04
CA LEU A 281 17.16 -14.19 -4.50
C LEU A 281 16.25 -15.42 -4.41
N ALA A 282 16.34 -16.32 -5.38
CA ALA A 282 15.60 -17.57 -5.39
C ALA A 282 15.98 -18.46 -4.19
N GLN A 283 17.28 -18.55 -3.90
CA GLN A 283 17.79 -19.30 -2.75
C GLN A 283 17.28 -18.68 -1.44
N ALA A 284 17.43 -17.36 -1.27
CA ALA A 284 16.95 -16.67 -0.08
C ALA A 284 15.43 -16.86 0.12
N ALA A 285 14.63 -16.67 -0.94
CA ALA A 285 13.18 -16.84 -0.87
C ALA A 285 12.75 -18.26 -0.48
N ALA A 286 13.49 -19.29 -0.91
CA ALA A 286 13.19 -20.68 -0.60
C ALA A 286 13.39 -21.04 0.89
N GLU A 287 14.32 -20.35 1.57
CA GLU A 287 14.63 -20.55 2.99
C GLU A 287 13.72 -19.72 3.92
N MET A 288 13.00 -18.74 3.36
CA MET A 288 12.17 -17.80 4.10
C MET A 288 10.75 -18.32 4.37
N GLN A 289 10.21 -17.92 5.52
CA GLN A 289 8.78 -18.03 5.84
C GLN A 289 8.02 -16.77 5.46
N VAL A 290 6.69 -16.89 5.33
CA VAL A 290 5.80 -15.74 5.12
C VAL A 290 5.96 -14.73 6.26
N GLY A 291 6.12 -13.45 5.90
CA GLY A 291 6.37 -12.35 6.84
C GLY A 291 7.85 -12.13 7.16
N GLN A 292 8.77 -12.90 6.60
CA GLN A 292 10.20 -12.69 6.81
C GLN A 292 10.81 -11.74 5.78
N ILE A 293 11.90 -11.07 6.21
CA ILE A 293 12.73 -10.19 5.40
C ILE A 293 14.15 -10.77 5.32
N ALA A 294 14.74 -10.75 4.13
CA ALA A 294 16.13 -11.15 3.88
C ALA A 294 16.86 -10.08 3.08
N GLY A 295 18.16 -9.96 3.31
CA GLY A 295 18.98 -8.90 2.74
C GLY A 295 20.08 -8.46 3.71
N PRO A 296 21.01 -7.60 3.26
CA PRO A 296 21.27 -7.27 1.87
C PRO A 296 21.78 -8.48 1.08
N ILE A 297 21.17 -8.79 -0.06
CA ILE A 297 21.60 -9.84 -0.99
C ILE A 297 22.26 -9.15 -2.17
N GLU A 298 23.52 -9.50 -2.46
CA GLU A 298 24.23 -8.97 -3.61
C GLU A 298 23.63 -9.55 -4.89
N THR A 299 23.34 -8.68 -5.84
CA THR A 299 22.80 -9.04 -7.16
C THR A 299 23.60 -8.33 -8.24
N VAL A 300 23.36 -8.68 -9.50
CA VAL A 300 24.04 -8.03 -10.62
C VAL A 300 23.71 -6.53 -10.63
N GLY A 301 24.74 -5.70 -10.44
CA GLY A 301 24.62 -4.24 -10.48
C GLY A 301 24.09 -3.58 -9.20
N GLY A 302 23.91 -4.32 -8.11
CA GLY A 302 23.32 -3.76 -6.90
C GLY A 302 23.14 -4.71 -5.72
N VAL A 303 22.23 -4.31 -4.84
CA VAL A 303 21.88 -5.02 -3.61
C VAL A 303 20.35 -5.04 -3.49
N SER A 304 19.78 -6.22 -3.28
CA SER A 304 18.34 -6.38 -3.04
C SER A 304 18.05 -6.72 -1.58
N ILE A 305 16.89 -6.25 -1.12
CA ILE A 305 16.24 -6.67 0.12
C ILE A 305 14.90 -7.27 -0.31
N ILE A 306 14.62 -8.50 0.11
CA ILE A 306 13.38 -9.20 -0.23
C ILE A 306 12.53 -9.45 1.00
N TYR A 307 11.22 -9.44 0.82
CA TYR A 307 10.23 -9.73 1.84
C TYR A 307 9.20 -10.72 1.27
N VAL A 308 9.02 -11.87 1.92
CA VAL A 308 8.03 -12.88 1.48
C VAL A 308 6.68 -12.50 2.06
N MET A 309 5.80 -11.95 1.22
CA MET A 309 4.45 -11.55 1.59
C MET A 309 3.51 -12.75 1.72
N ASP A 310 3.68 -13.75 0.85
CA ASP A 310 2.89 -14.99 0.85
C ASP A 310 3.63 -16.09 0.06
N LYS A 311 3.23 -17.35 0.25
CA LYS A 311 3.78 -18.53 -0.42
C LYS A 311 2.64 -19.49 -0.74
N ARG A 312 2.50 -19.94 -1.98
CA ARG A 312 1.48 -20.92 -2.39
C ARG A 312 2.07 -21.99 -3.30
N LYS A 313 1.28 -23.01 -3.61
CA LYS A 313 1.59 -23.98 -4.66
C LYS A 313 0.67 -23.77 -5.86
N VAL A 314 1.22 -23.90 -7.06
CA VAL A 314 0.49 -23.68 -8.32
C VAL A 314 -0.54 -24.79 -8.52
N LEU A 315 -1.77 -24.41 -8.87
CA LEU A 315 -2.89 -25.33 -9.18
C LEU A 315 -3.10 -26.43 -8.12
N THR A 316 -2.94 -26.05 -6.85
CA THR A 316 -3.26 -26.89 -5.70
C THR A 316 -4.18 -26.10 -4.78
N ALA A 317 -5.14 -26.76 -4.14
CA ALA A 317 -5.85 -26.16 -3.02
C ALA A 317 -4.83 -25.78 -1.94
N ASP A 318 -4.85 -24.52 -1.52
CA ASP A 318 -4.12 -24.06 -0.35
C ASP A 318 -5.10 -24.10 0.83
N PRO A 319 -4.86 -24.92 1.87
CA PRO A 319 -5.74 -24.97 3.04
C PRO A 319 -6.00 -23.59 3.68
N ARG A 320 -5.10 -22.60 3.50
CA ARG A 320 -5.29 -21.22 3.97
C ARG A 320 -6.37 -20.46 3.22
N ASP A 321 -6.83 -20.95 2.07
CA ASP A 321 -7.99 -20.40 1.35
C ASP A 321 -9.33 -20.88 1.92
N ALA A 322 -9.34 -21.79 2.92
CA ALA A 322 -10.56 -22.26 3.55
C ALA A 322 -11.35 -21.12 4.21
N LEU A 323 -12.67 -21.19 4.07
CA LEU A 323 -13.61 -20.32 4.77
C LEU A 323 -14.07 -21.01 6.04
N LEU A 324 -13.84 -20.37 7.17
CA LEU A 324 -14.25 -20.88 8.47
C LEU A 324 -15.48 -20.12 8.98
N SER A 325 -16.41 -20.86 9.59
CA SER A 325 -17.40 -20.30 10.50
C SER A 325 -16.83 -20.43 11.91
N LEU A 326 -16.53 -19.31 12.54
CA LEU A 326 -15.87 -19.25 13.84
C LEU A 326 -16.79 -18.64 14.88
N LYS A 327 -16.93 -19.30 16.03
CA LYS A 327 -17.55 -18.70 17.20
C LYS A 327 -16.47 -18.24 18.16
N GLN A 328 -16.45 -16.95 18.46
CA GLN A 328 -15.51 -16.35 19.38
C GLN A 328 -16.13 -16.24 20.77
N LEU A 329 -15.47 -16.78 21.78
CA LEU A 329 -15.80 -16.51 23.19
C LEU A 329 -14.72 -15.58 23.74
N SER A 330 -15.12 -14.51 24.40
CA SER A 330 -14.17 -13.57 25.01
C SER A 330 -14.57 -13.16 26.42
N VAL A 331 -13.57 -13.00 27.28
CA VAL A 331 -13.72 -12.45 28.62
C VAL A 331 -12.84 -11.21 28.73
N MET A 332 -13.46 -10.07 29.01
CA MET A 332 -12.74 -8.84 29.31
C MET A 332 -12.36 -8.76 30.79
N PHE A 333 -11.26 -8.05 31.08
CA PHE A 333 -10.83 -7.76 32.43
C PHE A 333 -11.17 -6.32 32.81
N PRO A 334 -11.71 -6.06 34.01
CA PRO A 334 -11.88 -4.71 34.51
C PRO A 334 -10.55 -3.93 34.56
N LYS A 335 -10.61 -2.61 34.35
CA LYS A 335 -9.44 -1.74 34.51
C LYS A 335 -8.89 -1.85 35.93
N GLY A 336 -7.59 -2.16 36.06
CA GLY A 336 -6.92 -2.35 37.35
C GLY A 336 -6.79 -3.80 37.83
N THR A 337 -7.25 -4.79 37.06
CA THR A 337 -7.04 -6.21 37.35
C THR A 337 -5.55 -6.56 37.40
N THR A 338 -5.09 -7.25 38.46
CA THR A 338 -3.68 -7.65 38.56
C THR A 338 -3.37 -8.84 37.64
N LYS A 339 -2.08 -9.07 37.36
CA LYS A 339 -1.64 -10.18 36.50
C LYS A 339 -2.04 -11.54 37.09
N GLU A 340 -2.01 -11.68 38.40
CA GLU A 340 -2.38 -12.91 39.11
C GLU A 340 -3.88 -13.18 39.00
N GLN A 341 -4.71 -12.13 39.16
CA GLN A 341 -6.17 -12.23 39.01
C GLN A 341 -6.57 -12.55 37.58
N ALA A 342 -5.96 -11.88 36.60
CA ALA A 342 -6.18 -12.16 35.19
C ALA A 342 -5.73 -13.58 34.82
N GLY A 343 -4.59 -14.04 35.36
CA GLY A 343 -4.08 -15.39 35.16
C GLY A 343 -5.02 -16.47 35.70
N ALA A 344 -5.55 -16.29 36.92
CA ALA A 344 -6.51 -17.22 37.51
C ALA A 344 -7.79 -17.32 36.67
N LYS A 345 -8.35 -16.17 36.26
CA LYS A 345 -9.57 -16.12 35.44
C LYS A 345 -9.35 -16.66 34.02
N ALA A 346 -8.18 -16.41 33.44
CA ALA A 346 -7.80 -16.99 32.15
C ALA A 346 -7.63 -18.52 32.22
N ALA A 347 -7.11 -19.05 33.33
CA ALA A 347 -6.98 -20.49 33.55
C ALA A 347 -8.36 -21.16 33.72
N GLU A 348 -9.28 -20.52 34.45
CA GLU A 348 -10.67 -20.97 34.58
C GLU A 348 -11.38 -20.95 33.21
N PHE A 349 -11.24 -19.86 32.47
CA PHE A 349 -11.74 -19.75 31.10
C PHE A 349 -11.17 -20.85 30.19
N ALA A 350 -9.87 -21.10 30.26
CA ALA A 350 -9.20 -22.17 29.51
C ALA A 350 -9.74 -23.56 29.87
N ALA A 351 -10.01 -23.82 31.16
CA ALA A 351 -10.56 -25.09 31.61
C ALA A 351 -11.99 -25.29 31.13
N ALA A 352 -12.84 -24.27 31.24
CA ALA A 352 -14.23 -24.34 30.79
C ALA A 352 -14.34 -24.51 29.26
N VAL A 353 -13.48 -23.84 28.50
CA VAL A 353 -13.47 -23.93 27.04
C VAL A 353 -13.06 -25.32 26.55
N LYS A 354 -12.18 -26.04 27.27
CA LYS A 354 -11.81 -27.42 26.92
C LYS A 354 -13.00 -28.39 26.97
N GLU A 355 -14.08 -28.04 27.67
CA GLU A 355 -15.30 -28.83 27.71
C GLU A 355 -16.17 -28.66 26.45
N ILE A 356 -15.93 -27.61 25.66
CA ILE A 356 -16.70 -27.34 24.44
C ILE A 356 -16.43 -28.45 23.42
N LYS A 357 -17.48 -29.21 23.11
CA LYS A 357 -17.50 -30.17 22.00
C LYS A 357 -18.55 -29.73 21.00
N GLY A 358 -18.12 -28.95 20.00
CA GLY A 358 -19.03 -28.42 18.99
C GLY A 358 -19.67 -27.08 19.36
N CYS A 359 -20.15 -26.39 18.33
CA CYS A 359 -20.59 -24.99 18.46
C CYS A 359 -21.96 -24.76 19.10
N GLY A 360 -22.75 -25.83 19.28
CA GLY A 360 -23.97 -25.77 20.08
C GLY A 360 -23.68 -25.49 21.56
N GLN A 361 -22.67 -26.15 22.11
CA GLN A 361 -22.28 -26.04 23.52
C GLN A 361 -21.54 -24.73 23.84
N ALA A 362 -20.96 -24.10 22.83
CA ALA A 362 -20.23 -22.84 22.99
C ALA A 362 -21.10 -21.71 23.58
N ASN A 363 -22.40 -21.64 23.22
CA ASN A 363 -23.32 -20.65 23.78
C ASN A 363 -23.62 -20.91 25.26
N GLU A 364 -23.87 -22.18 25.61
CA GLU A 364 -24.19 -22.59 26.98
C GLU A 364 -22.98 -22.37 27.90
N ILE A 365 -21.79 -22.77 27.44
CA ILE A 365 -20.54 -22.58 28.18
C ILE A 365 -20.20 -21.10 28.30
N GLY A 366 -20.37 -20.33 27.22
CA GLY A 366 -20.19 -18.87 27.24
C GLY A 366 -21.08 -18.19 28.29
N ALA A 367 -22.37 -18.53 28.32
CA ALA A 367 -23.30 -18.02 29.32
C ALA A 367 -22.92 -18.43 30.76
N ARG A 368 -22.49 -19.68 30.97
CA ARG A 368 -22.07 -20.19 32.28
C ARG A 368 -20.86 -19.45 32.86
N ILE A 369 -19.91 -19.06 32.01
CA ILE A 369 -18.66 -18.39 32.44
C ILE A 369 -18.71 -16.86 32.26
N GLY A 370 -19.85 -16.32 31.82
CA GLY A 370 -20.02 -14.88 31.57
C GLY A 370 -19.11 -14.36 30.45
N ALA A 371 -18.86 -15.17 29.42
CA ALA A 371 -18.13 -14.76 28.22
C ALA A 371 -19.08 -14.18 27.18
N ASP A 372 -18.62 -13.14 26.48
CA ASP A 372 -19.28 -12.62 25.29
C ASP A 372 -19.06 -13.60 24.14
N VAL A 373 -20.14 -13.95 23.44
CA VAL A 373 -20.11 -14.90 22.32
C VAL A 373 -20.48 -14.18 21.04
N VAL A 374 -19.61 -14.27 20.03
CA VAL A 374 -19.79 -13.63 18.72
C VAL A 374 -19.60 -14.66 17.62
N ASP A 375 -20.57 -14.72 16.70
CA ASP A 375 -20.50 -15.55 15.50
C ASP A 375 -19.79 -14.78 14.37
N ASN A 376 -18.84 -15.42 13.72
CA ASN A 376 -18.07 -14.88 12.60
C ASN A 376 -18.09 -15.89 11.46
N ASP A 377 -18.95 -15.65 10.48
CA ASP A 377 -19.05 -16.50 9.29
C ASP A 377 -18.15 -16.02 8.16
N ASN A 378 -17.73 -16.94 7.30
CA ASN A 378 -16.91 -16.69 6.10
C ASN A 378 -15.55 -16.05 6.41
N VAL A 379 -14.93 -16.42 7.52
CA VAL A 379 -13.58 -15.96 7.87
C VAL A 379 -12.57 -16.75 7.07
N LYS A 380 -11.86 -16.09 6.15
CA LYS A 380 -10.81 -16.71 5.36
C LYS A 380 -9.55 -16.90 6.22
N VAL A 381 -9.01 -18.12 6.27
CA VAL A 381 -7.83 -18.42 7.13
C VAL A 381 -6.65 -17.51 6.78
N ARG A 382 -6.37 -17.26 5.51
CA ARG A 382 -5.26 -16.41 5.05
C ARG A 382 -5.30 -14.97 5.59
N ASP A 383 -6.48 -14.48 5.95
CA ASP A 383 -6.65 -13.10 6.44
C ASP A 383 -6.33 -12.98 7.95
N LEU A 384 -6.11 -14.11 8.63
CA LEU A 384 -5.79 -14.16 10.05
C LEU A 384 -4.27 -14.01 10.30
N PRO A 385 -3.84 -13.59 11.51
CA PRO A 385 -2.43 -13.58 11.90
C PRO A 385 -1.76 -14.96 11.72
N PRO A 386 -0.48 -15.04 11.28
CA PRO A 386 0.19 -16.30 10.95
C PRO A 386 0.11 -17.37 12.04
N GLN A 387 0.25 -16.99 13.31
CA GLN A 387 0.18 -17.92 14.44
C GLN A 387 -1.21 -18.56 14.58
N LEU A 388 -2.27 -17.81 14.27
CA LEU A 388 -3.64 -18.33 14.30
C LEU A 388 -3.92 -19.19 13.07
N GLN A 389 -3.33 -18.88 11.91
CA GLN A 389 -3.47 -19.72 10.72
C GLN A 389 -3.00 -21.15 11.02
N GLU A 390 -1.77 -21.30 11.54
CA GLU A 390 -1.21 -22.63 11.85
C GLU A 390 -2.07 -23.42 12.84
N ILE A 391 -2.56 -22.77 13.89
CA ILE A 391 -3.42 -23.41 14.88
C ILE A 391 -4.72 -23.85 14.21
N LEU A 392 -5.42 -22.94 13.54
CA LEU A 392 -6.75 -23.20 12.99
C LEU A 392 -6.72 -24.25 11.89
N LEU A 393 -5.71 -24.27 11.02
CA LEU A 393 -5.59 -25.28 9.98
C LEU A 393 -5.55 -26.71 10.53
N ASN A 394 -4.94 -26.89 11.70
CA ASN A 394 -4.81 -28.19 12.37
C ASN A 394 -6.03 -28.59 13.22
N LEU A 395 -6.95 -27.66 13.50
CA LEU A 395 -8.17 -27.94 14.27
C LEU A 395 -9.29 -28.52 13.41
N GLN A 396 -10.06 -29.44 13.99
CA GLN A 396 -11.28 -29.99 13.39
C GLN A 396 -12.53 -29.17 13.76
N VAL A 397 -13.61 -29.38 13.01
CA VAL A 397 -14.91 -28.78 13.34
C VAL A 397 -15.36 -29.26 14.71
N GLY A 398 -15.64 -28.30 15.59
CA GLY A 398 -16.03 -28.46 16.98
C GLY A 398 -14.89 -28.34 17.98
N GLU A 399 -13.64 -28.22 17.53
CA GLU A 399 -12.49 -27.97 18.38
C GLU A 399 -12.26 -26.47 18.63
N THR A 400 -11.40 -26.19 19.61
CA THR A 400 -11.13 -24.84 20.12
C THR A 400 -9.66 -24.50 20.06
N THR A 401 -9.34 -23.24 19.75
CA THR A 401 -7.97 -22.73 19.88
C THR A 401 -7.56 -22.68 21.35
N PRO A 402 -6.26 -22.75 21.67
CA PRO A 402 -5.77 -22.27 22.95
C PRO A 402 -6.23 -20.83 23.20
N PRO A 403 -6.49 -20.41 24.44
CA PRO A 403 -6.83 -19.03 24.73
C PRO A 403 -5.68 -18.09 24.36
N PHE A 404 -6.01 -16.99 23.70
CA PHE A 404 -5.07 -15.96 23.28
C PHE A 404 -5.62 -14.57 23.62
N GLY A 405 -4.73 -13.58 23.74
CA GLY A 405 -5.09 -12.21 24.09
C GLY A 405 -4.16 -11.59 25.13
N SER A 406 -4.65 -10.54 25.78
CA SER A 406 -3.89 -9.73 26.74
C SER A 406 -4.77 -9.28 27.90
N ILE A 407 -4.19 -8.71 28.95
CA ILE A 407 -4.97 -8.14 30.07
C ILE A 407 -5.78 -6.92 29.59
N THR A 408 -5.29 -6.19 28.59
CA THR A 408 -5.96 -5.00 28.05
C THR A 408 -7.09 -5.34 27.08
N ASP A 409 -6.88 -6.35 26.23
CA ASP A 409 -7.80 -6.70 25.14
C ASP A 409 -8.72 -7.90 25.48
N GLY A 410 -8.58 -8.42 26.71
CA GLY A 410 -9.22 -9.64 27.17
C GLY A 410 -8.57 -10.90 26.63
N VAL A 411 -9.01 -12.04 27.17
CA VAL A 411 -8.65 -13.38 26.67
C VAL A 411 -9.82 -13.91 25.87
N ARG A 412 -9.52 -14.55 24.73
CA ARG A 412 -10.52 -15.12 23.83
C ARG A 412 -10.10 -16.47 23.29
N VAL A 413 -11.08 -17.22 22.83
CA VAL A 413 -10.93 -18.50 22.13
C VAL A 413 -11.82 -18.49 20.89
N LEU A 414 -11.34 -19.13 19.82
CA LEU A 414 -12.12 -19.40 18.63
C LEU A 414 -12.51 -20.89 18.62
N VAL A 415 -13.79 -21.14 18.37
CA VAL A 415 -14.35 -22.48 18.13
C VAL A 415 -14.61 -22.61 16.63
N VAL A 416 -14.12 -23.69 16.01
CA VAL A 416 -14.37 -23.95 14.58
C VAL A 416 -15.75 -24.58 14.44
N CYS A 417 -16.72 -23.85 13.87
CA CYS A 417 -18.11 -24.30 13.70
C CYS A 417 -18.41 -24.86 12.33
N GLY A 418 -17.68 -24.38 11.33
CA GLY A 418 -17.78 -24.80 9.95
C GLY A 418 -16.43 -24.61 9.28
N ARG A 419 -16.15 -25.47 8.31
CA ARG A 419 -15.00 -25.37 7.43
C ARG A 419 -15.48 -25.70 6.02
N ASP A 420 -15.30 -24.76 5.13
CA ASP A 420 -15.42 -24.97 3.69
C ASP A 420 -14.02 -24.93 3.10
N ASP A 421 -13.49 -26.12 2.81
CA ASP A 421 -12.16 -26.27 2.23
C ASP A 421 -12.20 -25.89 0.75
N PRO A 422 -11.18 -25.16 0.26
CA PRO A 422 -11.15 -24.76 -1.14
C PRO A 422 -11.07 -26.01 -2.00
N ALA A 423 -11.93 -26.08 -3.02
CA ALA A 423 -11.81 -27.10 -4.05
C ALA A 423 -10.38 -27.09 -4.62
N SER A 424 -9.85 -28.27 -4.97
CA SER A 424 -8.57 -28.35 -5.68
C SER A 424 -8.58 -27.35 -6.82
N ALA A 425 -7.65 -26.39 -6.80
CA ALA A 425 -7.55 -25.37 -7.84
C ALA A 425 -7.28 -26.06 -9.17
N ASN A 426 -8.34 -26.37 -9.91
CA ASN A 426 -8.23 -26.83 -11.28
C ASN A 426 -7.60 -25.70 -12.09
N ALA A 427 -6.83 -26.06 -13.12
CA ALA A 427 -6.42 -25.08 -14.11
C ALA A 427 -7.67 -24.26 -14.54
N PRO A 428 -7.57 -22.93 -14.63
CA PRO A 428 -8.65 -22.15 -15.22
C PRO A 428 -9.03 -22.78 -16.56
N ASN A 429 -10.34 -22.86 -16.84
CA ASN A 429 -10.78 -23.49 -18.07
C ASN A 429 -10.30 -22.68 -19.29
N ALA A 430 -10.27 -23.30 -20.47
CA ALA A 430 -9.75 -22.65 -21.68
C ALA A 430 -10.43 -21.31 -21.96
N ASP A 431 -11.75 -21.22 -21.75
CA ASP A 431 -12.53 -19.99 -21.94
C ASP A 431 -12.11 -18.87 -20.98
N GLN A 432 -11.82 -19.19 -19.71
CA GLN A 432 -11.33 -18.23 -18.72
C GLN A 432 -9.96 -17.67 -19.10
N ILE A 433 -9.05 -18.54 -19.56
CA ILE A 433 -7.71 -18.13 -20.00
C ILE A 433 -7.82 -17.28 -21.26
N MET A 434 -8.66 -17.68 -22.21
CA MET A 434 -8.93 -16.91 -23.42
C MET A 434 -9.46 -15.51 -23.07
N ALA A 435 -10.49 -15.43 -22.24
CA ALA A 435 -11.07 -14.16 -21.80
C ALA A 435 -10.03 -13.27 -21.08
N GLN A 436 -9.18 -13.84 -20.23
CA GLN A 436 -8.11 -13.11 -19.56
C GLN A 436 -7.09 -12.54 -20.56
N LEU A 437 -6.63 -13.36 -21.52
CA LEU A 437 -5.68 -12.93 -22.55
C LEU A 437 -6.28 -11.86 -23.46
N GLU A 438 -7.57 -11.98 -23.80
CA GLU A 438 -8.31 -10.98 -24.56
C GLU A 438 -8.37 -9.66 -23.79
N GLU A 439 -8.75 -9.70 -22.51
CA GLU A 439 -8.81 -8.53 -21.65
C GLU A 439 -7.45 -7.84 -21.50
N GLU A 440 -6.37 -8.61 -21.28
CA GLU A 440 -5.00 -8.08 -21.20
C GLU A 440 -4.60 -7.35 -22.50
N ARG A 441 -4.95 -7.92 -23.65
CA ARG A 441 -4.68 -7.32 -24.97
C ARG A 441 -5.53 -6.07 -25.22
N VAL A 442 -6.82 -6.11 -24.88
CA VAL A 442 -7.72 -4.95 -24.94
C VAL A 442 -7.16 -3.83 -24.07
N ASN A 443 -6.79 -4.12 -22.82
CA ASN A 443 -6.23 -3.14 -21.89
C ASN A 443 -4.90 -2.56 -22.37
N LYS A 444 -4.02 -3.38 -22.96
CA LYS A 444 -2.76 -2.89 -23.57
C LYS A 444 -3.04 -1.93 -24.72
N ARG A 445 -3.96 -2.27 -25.62
CA ARG A 445 -4.36 -1.40 -26.74
C ARG A 445 -5.06 -0.13 -26.26
N ALA A 446 -5.94 -0.23 -25.25
CA ALA A 446 -6.61 0.90 -24.62
C ALA A 446 -5.59 1.91 -24.04
N ARG A 447 -4.56 1.43 -23.33
CA ARG A 447 -3.49 2.30 -22.80
C ARG A 447 -2.70 3.00 -23.89
N ILE A 448 -2.36 2.29 -24.98
CA ILE A 448 -1.68 2.87 -26.14
C ILE A 448 -2.56 3.94 -26.78
N TYR A 449 -3.84 3.63 -26.98
CA TYR A 449 -4.77 4.55 -27.59
C TYR A 449 -4.97 5.81 -26.76
N LEU A 450 -5.17 5.70 -25.44
CA LEU A 450 -5.28 6.87 -24.56
C LEU A 450 -3.99 7.70 -24.52
N ARG A 451 -2.81 7.06 -24.55
CA ARG A 451 -1.53 7.77 -24.68
C ARG A 451 -1.48 8.58 -25.97
N ASP A 452 -1.92 8.00 -27.08
CA ASP A 452 -1.92 8.67 -28.37
C ASP A 452 -2.94 9.83 -28.39
N LEU A 453 -4.12 9.67 -27.78
CA LEU A 453 -5.08 10.75 -27.56
C LEU A 453 -4.47 11.92 -26.77
N ARG A 454 -3.72 11.64 -25.70
CA ARG A 454 -3.04 12.70 -24.92
C ARG A 454 -1.98 13.42 -25.75
N ARG A 455 -1.27 12.69 -26.61
CA ARG A 455 -0.23 13.26 -27.48
C ARG A 455 -0.85 14.19 -28.54
N ASP A 456 -2.01 13.81 -29.06
CA ASP A 456 -2.67 14.53 -30.15
C ASP A 456 -3.59 15.66 -29.64
N ALA A 457 -3.93 15.66 -28.34
CA ALA A 457 -4.75 16.68 -27.71
C ALA A 457 -4.00 18.00 -27.49
N VAL A 458 -4.74 19.11 -27.61
CA VAL A 458 -4.28 20.43 -27.18
C VAL A 458 -4.68 20.62 -25.72
N ILE A 459 -3.68 20.67 -24.83
CA ILE A 459 -3.86 20.79 -23.38
C ILE A 459 -3.12 22.04 -22.88
N ASP A 460 -3.87 23.06 -22.47
CA ASP A 460 -3.33 24.27 -21.86
C ASP A 460 -3.46 24.21 -20.33
N TYR A 461 -2.38 24.46 -19.61
CA TYR A 461 -2.34 24.52 -18.13
C TYR A 461 -2.22 25.98 -17.69
N ASN A 462 -2.92 26.36 -16.61
CA ASN A 462 -2.97 27.74 -16.09
C ASN A 462 -2.42 27.86 -14.67
#